data_AF-A0A957FSK3-F1
#
_entry.id   AF-A0A957FSK3-F1
#
_cell.length_a   1.000
_cell.length_b   1.000
_cell.length_c   1.000
_cell.angle_alpha   90.00
_cell.angle_beta   90.00
_cell.angle_gamma   90.00
#
_symmetry.space_group_name_H-M   'P 1'
#
loop_
_entity.id
_entity.type
_entity.pdbx_description
1 polymer ?
#
loop_
_entity_poly.entity_id
_entity_poly.type
_entity_poly.pdbx_seq_one_letter_code
_entity_poly.pdbx_strand_id
1 'polypeptide(L)'
;MLMAACGAAQPQPATESEPAPATEEAAPAAPAEPAEESAETTETEAEPAEEAAESAETMRGSGDTLNILYWQAASTLNPYLSGGTKDIEAASVILEPLARYDENGNMVPWLVEEIPTVENGGVAEDLTSITWKIKEGILWSDGTPFTAEDVKFSAEYCLNEEMGCNAVSYLTDVESVEVIDDLTAK
;
A
#
# COMPACT_ATOMS: atom_id res chain seq x y z
N MET A 1 -3.65 16.11 -37.62
CA MET A 1 -3.38 15.06 -38.63
C MET A 1 -3.72 13.74 -37.97
N LEU A 2 -4.91 13.25 -38.24
CA LEU A 2 -5.52 12.06 -37.63
C LEU A 2 -5.05 10.84 -38.43
N MET A 3 -4.34 9.91 -37.78
CA MET A 3 -4.01 8.60 -38.36
C MET A 3 -4.55 7.53 -37.42
N ALA A 4 -5.76 7.07 -37.74
CA ALA A 4 -6.32 5.83 -37.25
C ALA A 4 -5.66 4.67 -38.01
N ALA A 5 -5.15 3.67 -37.28
CA ALA A 5 -4.72 2.41 -37.85
C ALA A 5 -5.49 1.27 -37.16
N CYS A 6 -6.60 0.87 -37.77
CA CYS A 6 -7.20 -0.44 -37.54
C CYS A 6 -6.38 -1.47 -38.33
N GLY A 7 -5.63 -2.31 -37.62
CA GLY A 7 -5.01 -3.52 -38.17
C GLY A 7 -5.79 -4.75 -37.70
N ALA A 8 -6.37 -5.48 -38.65
CA ALA A 8 -7.22 -6.64 -38.40
C ALA A 8 -6.47 -7.77 -37.69
N ALA A 9 -7.12 -8.33 -36.66
CA ALA A 9 -6.72 -9.57 -36.01
C ALA A 9 -6.78 -10.73 -37.02
N GLN A 10 -5.66 -11.40 -37.24
CA GLN A 10 -5.63 -12.68 -37.94
C GLN A 10 -6.05 -13.79 -36.97
N PRO A 11 -6.93 -14.72 -37.37
CA PRO A 11 -7.31 -15.85 -36.53
C PRO A 11 -6.13 -16.83 -36.39
N GLN A 12 -5.68 -17.07 -35.17
CA GLN A 12 -4.77 -18.19 -34.88
C GLN A 12 -5.53 -19.52 -35.00
N PRO A 13 -4.95 -20.54 -35.65
CA PRO A 13 -5.54 -21.87 -35.69
C PRO A 13 -5.50 -22.51 -34.30
N ALA A 14 -6.64 -23.06 -33.88
CA ALA A 14 -6.76 -23.84 -32.67
C ALA A 14 -5.94 -25.13 -32.81
N THR A 15 -4.85 -25.25 -32.07
CA THR A 15 -4.22 -26.53 -31.79
C THR A 15 -5.00 -27.23 -30.69
N GLU A 16 -5.69 -28.28 -31.11
CA GLU A 16 -6.35 -29.31 -30.33
C GLU A 16 -5.31 -30.00 -29.42
N SER A 17 -5.42 -29.80 -28.11
CA SER A 17 -4.67 -30.56 -27.10
C SER A 17 -5.61 -31.63 -26.56
N GLU A 18 -5.30 -32.88 -26.88
CA GLU A 18 -5.93 -34.10 -26.36
C GLU A 18 -5.82 -34.16 -24.82
N PRO A 19 -6.83 -34.69 -24.10
CA PRO A 19 -6.92 -34.54 -22.65
C PRO A 19 -5.95 -35.45 -21.90
N ALA A 20 -5.32 -34.91 -20.86
CA ALA A 20 -4.58 -35.69 -19.88
C ALA A 20 -5.54 -36.60 -19.07
N PRO A 21 -5.12 -37.83 -18.72
CA PRO A 21 -5.98 -38.78 -18.04
C PRO A 21 -6.29 -38.34 -16.61
N ALA A 22 -7.55 -38.57 -16.22
CA ALA A 22 -8.06 -38.40 -14.87
C ALA A 22 -7.40 -39.39 -13.91
N THR A 23 -6.76 -38.87 -12.86
CA THR A 23 -6.42 -39.65 -11.68
C THR A 23 -7.52 -39.41 -10.64
N GLU A 24 -8.22 -40.49 -10.34
CA GLU A 24 -9.20 -40.64 -9.26
C GLU A 24 -8.45 -40.64 -7.92
N GLU A 25 -8.69 -39.64 -7.06
CA GLU A 25 -8.32 -39.71 -5.65
C GLU A 25 -9.44 -39.12 -4.78
N ALA A 26 -10.13 -40.05 -4.12
CA ALA A 26 -10.83 -39.99 -2.84
C ALA A 26 -11.58 -38.70 -2.44
N ALA A 27 -12.91 -38.82 -2.45
CA ALA A 27 -13.86 -37.93 -1.82
C ALA A 27 -13.57 -37.70 -0.32
N PRO A 28 -13.71 -36.47 0.20
CA PRO A 28 -13.91 -36.26 1.63
C PRO A 28 -15.37 -36.54 1.98
N ALA A 29 -15.55 -37.43 2.95
CA ALA A 29 -16.84 -37.75 3.55
C ALA A 29 -17.48 -36.51 4.19
N ALA A 30 -18.73 -36.26 3.83
CA ALA A 30 -19.60 -35.31 4.50
C ALA A 30 -19.87 -35.75 5.95
N PRO A 31 -19.80 -34.86 6.95
CA PRO A 31 -20.33 -35.14 8.27
C PRO A 31 -21.86 -35.04 8.26
N ALA A 32 -22.49 -36.07 8.80
CA ALA A 32 -23.92 -36.21 8.98
C ALA A 32 -24.47 -35.23 10.05
N GLU A 33 -25.57 -34.56 9.73
CA GLU A 33 -26.54 -34.06 10.70
C GLU A 33 -27.13 -35.21 11.52
N PRO A 34 -27.52 -34.92 12.77
CA PRO A 34 -28.78 -35.41 13.30
C PRO A 34 -29.72 -34.23 13.60
N ALA A 35 -30.93 -34.36 13.08
CA ALA A 35 -32.11 -33.63 13.53
C ALA A 35 -32.72 -34.29 14.79
N GLU A 36 -33.71 -33.58 15.35
CA GLU A 36 -34.58 -33.91 16.50
C GLU A 36 -34.00 -33.44 17.86
N GLU A 37 -34.71 -32.75 18.75
CA GLU A 37 -36.15 -32.72 19.03
C GLU A 37 -36.54 -31.43 19.78
N SER A 38 -37.79 -31.05 19.60
CA SER A 38 -38.50 -29.93 20.21
C SER A 38 -38.51 -29.94 21.74
N ALA A 39 -38.22 -28.79 22.35
CA ALA A 39 -38.69 -28.45 23.69
C ALA A 39 -39.08 -26.96 23.71
N GLU A 40 -40.36 -26.75 23.39
CA GLU A 40 -41.12 -25.52 23.60
C GLU A 40 -40.91 -25.01 25.04
N THR A 41 -40.17 -23.92 25.18
CA THR A 41 -40.06 -23.17 26.43
C THR A 41 -41.01 -21.99 26.34
N THR A 42 -42.00 -22.03 27.22
CA THR A 42 -43.09 -21.06 27.33
C THR A 42 -42.53 -19.68 27.66
N GLU A 43 -42.84 -18.70 26.82
CA GLU A 43 -42.61 -17.27 27.06
C GLU A 43 -43.25 -16.85 28.39
N THR A 44 -42.43 -16.31 29.29
CA THR A 44 -42.89 -15.32 30.26
C THR A 44 -42.36 -13.99 29.77
N GLU A 45 -43.26 -13.25 29.14
CA GLU A 45 -43.10 -11.86 28.72
C GLU A 45 -42.78 -11.01 29.95
N ALA A 46 -41.50 -10.64 30.08
CA ALA A 46 -41.06 -9.51 30.88
C ALA A 46 -40.97 -8.32 29.93
N GLU A 47 -41.82 -7.32 30.13
CA GLU A 47 -41.78 -6.04 29.41
C GLU A 47 -40.34 -5.50 29.39
N PRO A 48 -39.78 -5.14 28.21
CA PRO A 48 -38.54 -4.41 28.19
C PRO A 48 -38.83 -2.99 28.70
N ALA A 49 -38.12 -2.58 29.74
CA ALA A 49 -37.97 -1.17 30.04
C ALA A 49 -37.40 -0.51 28.78
N GLU A 50 -38.19 0.38 28.19
CA GLU A 50 -37.82 1.26 27.08
C GLU A 50 -36.72 2.19 27.58
N GLU A 51 -35.49 1.70 27.60
CA GLU A 51 -34.30 2.52 27.56
C GLU A 51 -34.35 3.18 26.18
N ALA A 52 -34.75 4.45 26.17
CA ALA A 52 -34.71 5.29 24.99
C ALA A 52 -33.30 5.21 24.42
N ALA A 53 -33.13 4.35 23.41
CA ALA A 53 -32.02 4.42 22.49
C ALA A 53 -32.17 5.79 21.83
N GLU A 54 -31.46 6.77 22.40
CA GLU A 54 -31.19 8.02 21.75
C GLU A 54 -30.69 7.64 20.36
N SER A 55 -31.51 7.91 19.35
CA SER A 55 -31.18 7.68 17.96
C SER A 55 -30.05 8.63 17.62
N ALA A 56 -28.82 8.24 17.99
CA ALA A 56 -27.62 8.82 17.45
C ALA A 56 -27.71 8.56 15.96
N GLU A 57 -28.03 9.60 15.21
CA GLU A 57 -27.99 9.57 13.76
C GLU A 57 -26.55 9.21 13.38
N THR A 58 -26.31 7.94 13.08
CA THR A 58 -25.04 7.41 12.62
C THR A 58 -24.68 8.15 11.34
N MET A 59 -23.88 9.20 11.47
CA MET A 59 -23.43 10.00 10.33
C MET A 59 -22.61 9.14 9.39
N ARG A 60 -22.71 9.40 8.08
CA ARG A 60 -21.89 8.71 7.09
C ARG A 60 -20.41 8.85 7.47
N GLY A 61 -19.74 7.71 7.70
CA GLY A 61 -18.34 7.68 8.13
C GLY A 61 -18.13 7.52 9.64
N SER A 62 -19.16 7.29 10.44
CA SER A 62 -19.02 7.07 11.89
C SER A 62 -18.70 5.63 12.30
N GLY A 63 -18.29 4.76 11.36
CA GLY A 63 -17.90 3.37 11.64
C GLY A 63 -16.39 3.17 11.57
N ASP A 64 -15.89 2.13 12.25
CA ASP A 64 -14.43 1.86 12.36
C ASP A 64 -13.81 1.28 11.08
N THR A 65 -14.62 0.72 10.18
CA THR A 65 -14.15 0.03 8.97
C THR A 65 -14.46 0.83 7.72
N LEU A 66 -13.41 1.21 6.99
CA LEU A 66 -13.51 1.76 5.64
C LEU A 66 -13.25 0.65 4.60
N ASN A 67 -14.25 0.33 3.79
CA ASN A 67 -14.11 -0.58 2.66
C ASN A 67 -13.96 0.24 1.37
N ILE A 68 -12.80 0.12 0.72
CA ILE A 68 -12.52 0.77 -0.56
C ILE A 68 -12.56 -0.30 -1.65
N LEU A 69 -13.47 -0.14 -2.61
CA LEU A 69 -13.47 -0.95 -3.81
C LEU A 69 -12.37 -0.46 -4.74
N TYR A 70 -11.43 -1.34 -5.05
CA TYR A 70 -10.32 -1.03 -5.93
C TYR A 70 -10.35 -1.93 -7.15
N TRP A 71 -10.23 -1.33 -8.34
CA TRP A 71 -10.56 -1.97 -9.61
C TRP A 71 -9.55 -3.04 -10.07
N GLN A 72 -8.34 -3.04 -9.50
CA GLN A 72 -7.30 -4.05 -9.71
C GLN A 72 -6.71 -4.51 -8.38
N ALA A 73 -6.59 -5.81 -8.14
CA ALA A 73 -6.00 -6.29 -6.91
C ALA A 73 -4.51 -5.90 -6.76
N ALA A 74 -4.13 -5.41 -5.59
CA ALA A 74 -2.73 -5.25 -5.23
C ALA A 74 -2.04 -6.63 -5.23
N SER A 75 -0.82 -6.68 -5.75
CA SER A 75 -0.01 -7.89 -5.89
C SER A 75 1.21 -7.85 -4.99
N THR A 76 1.65 -6.65 -4.60
CA THR A 76 2.77 -6.43 -3.67
C THR A 76 2.51 -5.18 -2.85
N LEU A 77 3.11 -5.13 -1.65
CA LEU A 77 3.09 -3.95 -0.78
C LEU A 77 4.46 -3.26 -0.72
N ASN A 78 5.41 -3.68 -1.55
CA ASN A 78 6.68 -2.99 -1.71
C ASN A 78 6.58 -2.01 -2.91
N PRO A 79 6.64 -0.69 -2.67
CA PRO A 79 6.50 0.30 -3.74
C PRO A 79 7.64 0.25 -4.75
N TYR A 80 8.83 -0.21 -4.36
CA TYR A 80 9.99 -0.32 -5.25
C TYR A 80 9.87 -1.47 -6.25
N LEU A 81 9.02 -2.46 -5.98
CA LEU A 81 8.75 -3.59 -6.88
C LEU A 81 7.35 -3.52 -7.51
N SER A 82 6.70 -2.36 -7.39
CA SER A 82 5.33 -2.13 -7.87
C SER A 82 5.20 -2.33 -9.38
N GLY A 83 4.14 -3.02 -9.82
CA GLY A 83 3.78 -3.12 -11.23
C GLY A 83 2.87 -2.00 -11.72
N GLY A 84 2.50 -1.06 -10.86
CA GLY A 84 1.63 0.07 -11.19
C GLY A 84 0.92 0.68 -9.99
N THR A 85 0.05 1.64 -10.25
CA THR A 85 -0.62 2.45 -9.22
C THR A 85 -1.34 1.63 -8.14
N LYS A 86 -1.93 0.49 -8.51
CA LYS A 86 -2.59 -0.43 -7.57
C LYS A 86 -1.71 -0.88 -6.40
N ASP A 87 -0.42 -1.10 -6.66
CA ASP A 87 0.53 -1.58 -5.65
C ASP A 87 1.08 -0.39 -4.84
N ILE A 88 1.28 0.77 -5.49
CA ILE A 88 1.73 2.00 -4.83
C ILE A 88 0.68 2.49 -3.83
N GLU A 89 -0.59 2.54 -4.24
CA GLU A 89 -1.68 2.98 -3.37
C GLU A 89 -1.90 2.02 -2.20
N ALA A 90 -1.81 0.70 -2.43
CA ALA A 90 -1.88 -0.27 -1.34
C ALA A 90 -0.68 -0.15 -0.37
N ALA A 91 0.54 0.05 -0.89
CA ALA A 91 1.74 0.26 -0.08
C ALA A 91 1.67 1.57 0.74
N SER A 92 1.01 2.61 0.22
CA SER A 92 0.90 3.91 0.90
C SER A 92 0.15 3.88 2.24
N VAL A 93 -0.55 2.78 2.52
CA VAL A 93 -1.25 2.56 3.81
C VAL A 93 -0.27 2.13 4.91
N ILE A 94 0.87 1.56 4.55
CA ILE A 94 1.85 0.97 5.49
C ILE A 94 3.23 1.60 5.42
N LEU A 95 3.58 2.27 4.32
CA LEU A 95 4.87 2.91 4.12
C LEU A 95 4.67 4.38 3.80
N GLU A 96 5.45 5.21 4.47
CA GLU A 96 5.35 6.66 4.42
C GLU A 96 6.60 7.25 3.75
N PRO A 97 6.46 8.22 2.83
CA PRO A 97 7.60 8.87 2.19
C PRO A 97 8.17 10.01 3.07
N LEU A 98 9.38 10.48 2.74
CA LEU A 98 9.95 11.68 3.38
C LEU A 98 9.04 12.90 3.20
N ALA A 99 8.60 13.13 1.96
CA ALA A 99 7.68 14.19 1.57
C ALA A 99 6.60 13.64 0.63
N ARG A 100 5.45 14.31 0.57
CA ARG A 100 4.33 13.92 -0.29
C ARG A 100 3.65 15.13 -0.91
N TYR A 101 2.75 14.90 -1.86
CA TYR A 101 1.87 15.95 -2.38
C TYR A 101 0.56 16.00 -1.62
N ASP A 102 0.04 17.21 -1.36
CA ASP A 102 -1.31 17.42 -0.85
C ASP A 102 -2.37 17.38 -1.97
N GLU A 103 -3.64 17.57 -1.62
CA GLU A 103 -4.78 17.57 -2.55
C GLU A 103 -4.74 18.72 -3.58
N ASN A 104 -3.92 19.74 -3.34
CA ASN A 104 -3.71 20.87 -4.23
C ASN A 104 -2.44 20.72 -5.08
N GLY A 105 -1.70 19.63 -4.90
CA GLY A 105 -0.45 19.36 -5.60
C GLY A 105 0.77 20.10 -5.02
N ASN A 106 0.67 20.64 -3.81
CA ASN A 106 1.84 21.21 -3.13
C ASN A 106 2.65 20.10 -2.46
N MET A 107 3.98 20.19 -2.55
CA MET A 107 4.86 19.30 -1.80
C MET A 107 4.87 19.70 -0.32
N VAL A 108 4.56 18.74 0.55
CA VAL A 108 4.46 18.92 2.00
C VAL A 108 5.33 17.89 2.72
N PRO A 109 5.96 18.28 3.85
CA PRO A 109 6.79 17.37 4.62
C PRO A 109 5.94 16.30 5.31
N TRP A 110 6.43 15.06 5.38
CA TRP A 110 5.73 13.96 6.04
C TRP A 110 6.55 13.33 7.16
N LEU A 111 7.64 12.61 6.84
CA LEU A 111 8.60 12.09 7.83
C LEU A 111 9.73 13.08 8.17
N VAL A 112 9.81 14.20 7.45
CA VAL A 112 10.86 15.22 7.60
C VAL A 112 10.33 16.49 8.22
N GLU A 113 11.19 17.31 8.83
CA GLU A 113 10.79 18.55 9.48
C GLU A 113 10.29 19.60 8.47
N GLU A 114 10.98 19.71 7.34
CA GLU A 114 10.73 20.70 6.30
C GLU A 114 11.12 20.17 4.91
N ILE A 115 10.59 20.78 3.86
CA ILE A 115 11.04 20.50 2.48
C ILE A 115 12.37 21.22 2.25
N PRO A 116 13.42 20.53 1.79
CA PRO A 116 14.68 21.16 1.44
C PRO A 116 14.50 22.18 0.32
N THR A 117 15.01 23.38 0.51
CA THR A 117 15.05 24.45 -0.49
C THR A 117 16.41 25.14 -0.44
N VAL A 118 16.72 25.95 -1.45
CA VAL A 118 17.93 26.79 -1.40
C VAL A 118 17.80 27.85 -0.30
N GLU A 119 16.59 28.38 -0.06
CA GLU A 119 16.34 29.45 0.90
C GLU A 119 16.54 29.01 2.36
N ASN A 120 16.18 27.77 2.71
CA ASN A 120 16.43 27.20 4.04
C ASN A 120 17.77 26.47 4.17
N GLY A 121 18.59 26.46 3.10
CA GLY A 121 19.88 25.79 3.06
C GLY A 121 19.82 24.26 3.01
N GLY A 122 18.63 23.68 2.81
CA GLY A 122 18.46 22.25 2.59
C GLY A 122 18.92 21.79 1.20
N VAL A 123 18.95 22.69 0.21
CA VAL A 123 19.56 22.43 -1.10
C VAL A 123 20.78 23.32 -1.25
N ALA A 124 21.91 22.76 -1.65
CA ALA A 124 23.13 23.54 -1.89
C ALA A 124 22.95 24.53 -3.05
N GLU A 125 23.66 25.66 -3.02
CA GLU A 125 23.56 26.72 -4.04
C GLU A 125 23.95 26.24 -5.45
N ASP A 126 24.80 25.22 -5.53
CA ASP A 126 25.20 24.56 -6.78
C ASP A 126 24.21 23.50 -7.28
N LEU A 127 23.13 23.25 -6.51
CA LEU A 127 22.07 22.28 -6.76
C LEU A 127 22.56 20.82 -6.83
N THR A 128 23.71 20.51 -6.24
CA THR A 128 24.30 19.15 -6.30
C THR A 128 24.04 18.31 -5.06
N SER A 129 23.53 18.90 -3.97
CA SER A 129 23.23 18.16 -2.75
C SER A 129 21.96 18.63 -2.06
N ILE A 130 21.26 17.68 -1.44
CA ILE A 130 19.97 17.89 -0.78
C ILE A 130 20.05 17.26 0.61
N THR A 131 19.97 18.08 1.66
CA THR A 131 19.96 17.64 3.05
C THR A 131 18.54 17.52 3.56
N TRP A 132 18.17 16.32 4.00
CA TRP A 132 16.89 15.99 4.63
C TRP A 132 17.05 15.85 6.13
N LYS A 133 16.17 16.53 6.89
CA LYS A 133 16.08 16.42 8.35
C LYS A 133 14.84 15.64 8.75
N ILE A 134 15.03 14.48 9.36
CA ILE A 134 13.98 13.56 9.79
C ILE A 134 13.38 14.06 11.11
N LYS A 135 12.06 13.92 11.28
CA LYS A 135 11.40 14.28 12.56
C LYS A 135 11.86 13.34 13.68
N GLU A 136 12.04 13.88 14.87
CA GLU A 136 12.37 13.08 16.04
C GLU A 136 11.23 12.13 16.45
N GLY A 137 11.59 10.97 17.00
CA GLY A 137 10.63 10.07 17.66
C GLY A 137 9.77 9.23 16.71
N ILE A 138 10.09 9.17 15.42
CA ILE A 138 9.44 8.25 14.49
C ILE A 138 9.94 6.82 14.79
N LEU A 139 8.99 5.89 14.90
CA LEU A 139 9.26 4.47 15.09
C LEU A 139 8.65 3.69 13.94
N TRP A 140 9.35 2.65 13.51
CA TRP A 140 8.77 1.58 12.71
C TRP A 140 7.69 0.85 13.50
N SER A 141 6.85 0.09 12.80
CA SER A 141 5.75 -0.67 13.40
C SER A 141 6.21 -1.73 14.41
N ASP A 142 7.48 -2.14 14.37
CA ASP A 142 8.10 -3.07 15.33
C ASP A 142 8.71 -2.38 16.57
N GLY A 143 8.67 -1.04 16.61
CA GLY A 143 9.21 -0.21 17.68
C GLY A 143 10.67 0.20 17.50
N THR A 144 11.34 -0.20 16.41
CA THR A 144 12.69 0.30 16.10
C THR A 144 12.63 1.77 15.65
N PRO A 145 13.60 2.62 16.04
CA PRO A 145 13.64 4.00 15.57
C PRO A 145 13.85 4.09 14.06
N PHE A 146 13.12 5.00 13.40
CA PHE A 146 13.39 5.38 12.02
C PHE A 146 14.51 6.42 11.97
N THR A 147 15.53 6.18 11.15
CA THR A 147 16.77 6.98 11.11
C THR A 147 17.24 7.28 9.68
N ALA A 148 18.25 8.13 9.54
CA ALA A 148 18.90 8.42 8.27
C ALA A 148 19.52 7.17 7.60
N GLU A 149 19.88 6.15 8.37
CA GLU A 149 20.36 4.87 7.84
C GLU A 149 19.27 4.14 7.04
N ASP A 150 18.00 4.26 7.42
CA ASP A 150 16.87 3.67 6.68
C ASP A 150 16.65 4.36 5.33
N VAL A 151 16.87 5.69 5.30
CA VAL A 151 16.82 6.49 4.06
C VAL A 151 17.93 6.06 3.12
N LYS A 152 19.15 5.96 3.63
CA LYS A 152 20.31 5.49 2.87
C LYS A 152 20.10 4.07 2.35
N PHE A 153 19.67 3.15 3.21
CA PHE A 153 19.36 1.77 2.82
C PHE A 153 18.33 1.72 1.69
N SER A 154 17.26 2.50 1.78
CA SER A 154 16.20 2.52 0.76
C SER A 154 16.71 3.05 -0.58
N ALA A 155 17.56 4.08 -0.57
CA ALA A 155 18.19 4.61 -1.77
C ALA A 155 19.19 3.59 -2.39
N GLU A 156 20.07 3.02 -1.58
CA GLU A 156 21.05 2.01 -2.02
C GLU A 156 20.38 0.74 -2.55
N TYR A 157 19.28 0.30 -1.91
CA TYR A 157 18.45 -0.79 -2.40
C TYR A 157 17.96 -0.51 -3.82
N CYS A 158 17.49 0.71 -4.08
CA CYS A 158 16.94 1.05 -5.38
C CYS A 158 18.01 1.30 -6.46
N LEU A 159 19.20 1.79 -6.07
CA LEU A 159 20.34 1.99 -6.95
C LEU A 159 21.07 0.69 -7.30
N ASN A 160 20.89 -0.38 -6.53
CA ASN A 160 21.48 -1.68 -6.81
C ASN A 160 20.79 -2.36 -8.01
N GLU A 161 21.53 -2.54 -9.11
CA GLU A 161 21.05 -3.14 -10.36
C GLU A 161 20.50 -4.58 -10.18
N GLU A 162 20.97 -5.33 -9.19
CA GLU A 162 20.51 -6.69 -8.92
C GLU A 162 19.13 -6.74 -8.22
N MET A 163 18.69 -5.64 -7.61
CA MET A 163 17.45 -5.57 -6.83
C MET A 163 16.20 -5.30 -7.66
N GLY A 164 16.36 -4.86 -8.92
CA GLY A 164 15.24 -4.67 -9.85
C GLY A 164 14.24 -3.59 -9.44
N CYS A 165 14.71 -2.50 -8.84
CA CYS A 165 13.86 -1.39 -8.40
C CYS A 165 13.18 -0.69 -9.59
N ASN A 166 11.85 -0.65 -9.59
CA ASN A 166 11.04 0.03 -10.63
C ASN A 166 11.09 1.55 -10.54
N ALA A 167 11.57 2.10 -9.41
CA ALA A 167 11.71 3.54 -9.18
C ALA A 167 13.13 4.06 -9.46
N VAL A 168 14.06 3.22 -9.96
CA VAL A 168 15.47 3.58 -10.15
C VAL A 168 15.65 4.81 -11.05
N SER A 169 14.76 5.01 -12.02
CA SER A 169 14.77 6.17 -12.92
C SER A 169 14.63 7.52 -12.21
N TYR A 170 14.11 7.54 -10.98
CA TYR A 170 14.04 8.76 -10.15
C TYR A 170 15.32 9.02 -9.37
N LEU A 171 16.23 8.05 -9.29
CA LEU A 171 17.46 8.10 -8.51
C LEU A 171 18.72 8.00 -9.38
N THR A 172 18.61 7.90 -10.71
CA THR A 172 19.77 7.70 -11.60
C THR A 172 20.84 8.79 -11.50
N ASP A 173 20.46 10.00 -11.12
CA ASP A 173 21.38 11.14 -10.97
C ASP A 173 21.93 11.28 -9.54
N VAL A 174 21.55 10.38 -8.62
CA VAL A 174 22.05 10.33 -7.24
C VAL A 174 23.36 9.55 -7.22
N GLU A 175 24.46 10.24 -6.92
CA GLU A 175 25.78 9.60 -6.80
C GLU A 175 25.93 8.80 -5.50
N SER A 176 25.42 9.35 -4.38
CA SER A 176 25.49 8.71 -3.06
C SER A 176 24.46 9.31 -2.10
N VAL A 177 24.18 8.58 -1.02
CA VAL A 177 23.43 9.06 0.14
C VAL A 177 24.30 8.92 1.38
N GLU A 178 24.55 10.03 2.06
CA GLU A 178 25.40 10.12 3.23
C GLU A 178 24.56 10.29 4.50
N VAL A 179 24.92 9.56 5.55
CA VAL A 179 24.36 9.73 6.89
C VAL A 179 25.27 10.68 7.65
N ILE A 180 24.76 11.88 7.96
CA ILE A 180 25.48 12.90 8.72
C ILE A 180 25.32 12.62 10.22
N ASP A 181 24.10 12.30 10.63
CA ASP A 181 23.71 11.84 11.96
C ASP A 181 22.39 11.05 11.88
N ASP A 182 21.90 10.53 13.01
CA ASP A 182 20.71 9.67 13.08
C ASP A 182 19.45 10.27 12.41
N LEU A 183 19.35 11.60 12.31
CA LEU A 183 18.19 12.30 11.77
C LEU A 183 18.51 13.14 10.54
N THR A 184 19.73 13.05 10.00
CA THR A 184 20.15 13.88 8.87
C THR A 184 20.78 13.02 7.77
N ALA A 185 20.11 12.99 6.62
CA ALA A 185 20.60 12.35 5.40
C ALA A 185 20.91 13.42 4.33
N LYS A 186 21.96 13.21 3.53
CA LYS A 186 22.39 14.12 2.48
C LYS A 186 22.64 13.40 1.15
#